data_AF-A0A9N9U800-F1
#
_entry.id   AF-A0A9N9U800-F1
#
_cell.length_a   1.000
_cell.length_b   1.000
_cell.length_c   1.000
_cell.angle_alpha   90.00
_cell.angle_beta   90.00
_cell.angle_gamma   90.00
#
_symmetry.space_group_name_H-M   'P 1'
#
loop_
_entity.id
_entity.type
_entity.pdbx_description
1 polymer ?
#
loop_
_entity_poly.entity_id
_entity_poly.type
_entity_poly.pdbx_seq_one_letter_code
_entity_poly.pdbx_strand_id
1 'polypeptide(L)'
;MSREQQVPVEDLDDIWVQHASVIRGLYLQRQPRLSLREVRNIMMKDHDFPDFKLCTWETKLRDKLGLRKKLRKTDWPIVWRHCIQRGHRGKTSAVYLQGVPVPSQRAWAEIRRQGARMGGKDVRSTTSFL
;
A
#
# COMPACT_ATOMS: atom_id res chain seq x y z
N MET A 1 -7.19 -20.12 -2.24
CA MET A 1 -7.69 -19.47 -3.47
C MET A 1 -6.92 -18.19 -3.67
N SER A 2 -5.75 -18.30 -4.29
CA SER A 2 -4.91 -17.16 -4.65
C SER A 2 -5.56 -16.49 -5.86
N ARG A 3 -5.96 -15.22 -5.72
CA ARG A 3 -6.35 -14.40 -6.87
C ARG A 3 -5.07 -14.12 -7.66
N GLU A 4 -4.76 -14.99 -8.61
CA GLU A 4 -3.85 -14.64 -9.71
C GLU A 4 -4.50 -13.47 -10.43
N GLN A 5 -3.92 -12.28 -10.25
CA GLN A 5 -4.25 -11.15 -11.10
C GLN A 5 -3.74 -11.52 -12.50
N GLN A 6 -4.64 -12.02 -13.35
CA GLN A 6 -4.41 -12.09 -14.78
C GLN A 6 -4.16 -10.66 -15.27
N VAL A 7 -2.89 -10.36 -15.54
CA VAL A 7 -2.50 -9.16 -16.27
C VAL A 7 -2.94 -9.39 -17.72
N PRO A 8 -3.75 -8.50 -18.32
CA PRO A 8 -4.17 -8.64 -19.72
C PRO A 8 -2.93 -8.82 -20.62
N VAL A 9 -2.99 -9.79 -21.52
CA VAL A 9 -1.86 -10.22 -22.38
C VAL A 9 -1.35 -9.08 -23.28
N GLU A 10 -2.16 -8.03 -23.49
CA GLU A 10 -1.81 -6.84 -24.29
C GLU A 10 -0.81 -5.88 -23.60
N ASP A 11 -0.50 -6.07 -22.31
CA ASP A 11 0.36 -5.17 -21.54
C ASP A 11 1.84 -5.59 -21.46
N LEU A 12 2.24 -6.69 -22.10
CA LEU A 12 3.62 -7.21 -22.07
C LEU A 12 4.62 -6.28 -22.77
N ASP A 13 4.15 -5.49 -23.74
CA ASP A 13 4.95 -4.48 -24.44
C ASP A 13 4.94 -3.11 -23.74
N ASP A 14 4.21 -2.97 -22.62
CA ASP A 14 4.27 -1.73 -21.87
C ASP A 14 5.58 -1.66 -21.07
N ILE A 15 6.42 -0.70 -21.42
CA ILE A 15 7.68 -0.33 -20.74
C ILE A 15 7.55 -0.24 -19.20
N TRP A 16 6.39 0.16 -18.68
CA TRP A 16 6.12 0.18 -17.24
C TRP A 16 6.07 -1.22 -16.63
N VAL A 17 5.47 -2.19 -17.32
CA VAL A 17 5.36 -3.59 -16.88
C VAL A 17 6.70 -4.29 -17.01
N GLN A 18 7.40 -4.05 -18.13
CA GLN A 18 8.74 -4.60 -18.37
C GLN A 18 9.73 -4.22 -17.27
N HIS A 19 9.69 -2.97 -16.82
CA HIS A 19 10.56 -2.48 -15.74
C HIS A 19 9.91 -2.55 -14.34
N ALA A 20 8.77 -3.24 -14.18
CA ALA A 20 8.02 -3.23 -12.91
C ALA A 20 8.83 -3.77 -11.73
N SER A 21 9.67 -4.77 -11.95
CA SER A 21 10.54 -5.37 -10.92
C SER A 21 11.58 -4.36 -10.41
N VAL A 22 12.27 -3.68 -11.33
CA VAL A 22 13.27 -2.64 -11.05
C VAL A 22 12.62 -1.47 -10.31
N ILE A 23 11.50 -0.97 -10.83
CA ILE A 23 10.75 0.14 -10.24
C ILE A 23 10.29 -0.22 -8.82
N ARG A 24 9.78 -1.45 -8.61
CA ARG A 24 9.38 -1.93 -7.28
C ARG A 24 10.57 -1.99 -6.32
N GLY A 25 11.72 -2.48 -6.80
CA GLY A 25 12.97 -2.52 -6.03
C GLY A 25 13.40 -1.13 -5.55
N LEU A 26 13.49 -0.18 -6.48
CA LEU A 26 13.90 1.20 -6.20
C LEU A 26 12.90 1.96 -5.30
N TYR A 27 11.59 1.80 -5.57
CA TYR A 27 10.56 2.62 -4.94
C TYR A 27 10.15 2.13 -3.54
N LEU A 28 10.24 0.82 -3.26
CA LEU A 28 9.69 0.21 -2.03
C LEU A 28 10.71 -0.59 -1.22
N GLN A 29 11.59 -1.34 -1.87
CA GLN A 29 12.45 -2.34 -1.21
C GLN A 29 13.81 -1.76 -0.79
N ARG A 30 14.37 -0.84 -1.58
CA ARG A 30 15.63 -0.18 -1.26
C ARG A 30 15.53 0.63 0.05
N GLN A 31 16.58 0.57 0.86
CA GLN A 31 16.75 1.42 2.04
C GLN A 31 17.97 2.34 1.86
N PRO A 32 17.82 3.67 2.03
CA PRO A 32 16.57 4.40 2.24
C PRO A 32 15.63 4.31 1.01
N ARG A 33 14.32 4.45 1.25
CA ARG A 33 13.32 4.45 0.17
C ARG A 33 13.50 5.68 -0.70
N LEU A 34 13.72 5.47 -2.00
CA LEU A 34 13.89 6.57 -2.94
C LEU A 34 12.59 7.34 -3.16
N SER A 35 12.70 8.65 -3.31
CA SER A 35 11.62 9.52 -3.75
C SER A 35 11.21 9.23 -5.19
N LEU A 36 10.01 9.66 -5.58
CA LEU A 36 9.52 9.46 -6.95
C LEU A 36 10.46 10.11 -7.99
N ARG A 37 11.02 11.28 -7.65
CA ARG A 37 11.95 12.01 -8.49
C ARG A 37 13.26 11.24 -8.70
N GLU A 38 13.79 10.64 -7.64
CA GLU A 38 15.01 9.82 -7.73
C GLU A 38 14.78 8.55 -8.55
N VAL A 39 13.65 7.87 -8.33
CA VAL A 39 13.29 6.68 -9.14
C VAL A 39 13.19 7.05 -10.62
N ARG A 40 12.50 8.14 -10.96
CA ARG A 40 12.42 8.64 -12.34
C ARG A 40 13.81 8.91 -12.92
N ASN A 41 14.67 9.62 -12.19
CA ASN A 41 16.00 9.98 -12.68
C ASN A 41 16.88 8.74 -12.92
N ILE A 42 16.83 7.74 -12.05
CA ILE A 42 17.54 6.47 -12.23
C ILE A 42 16.99 5.71 -13.44
N MET A 43 15.68 5.62 -13.57
CA MET A 43 15.05 4.92 -14.70
C MET A 43 15.40 5.60 -16.04
N MET A 44 15.40 6.93 -16.09
CA MET A 44 15.80 7.66 -17.30
C MET A 44 17.28 7.49 -17.64
N LYS A 45 18.16 7.43 -16.62
CA LYS A 45 19.61 7.39 -16.82
C LYS A 45 20.13 5.98 -17.11
N ASP A 46 19.61 4.98 -16.40
CA ASP A 46 20.18 3.63 -16.35
C ASP A 46 19.32 2.60 -17.11
N HIS A 47 18.10 2.96 -17.51
CA HIS A 47 17.13 2.05 -18.12
C HIS A 47 16.42 2.64 -19.35
N ASP A 48 16.99 3.68 -19.98
CA ASP A 48 16.49 4.34 -21.20
C ASP A 48 14.99 4.73 -21.14
N PHE A 49 14.49 5.02 -19.94
CA PHE A 49 13.08 5.29 -19.74
C PHE A 49 12.72 6.68 -20.29
N PRO A 50 11.60 6.84 -21.03
CA PRO A 50 11.22 8.13 -21.58
C PRO A 50 11.00 9.21 -20.51
N ASP A 51 11.26 10.46 -20.89
CA ASP A 51 11.11 11.61 -20.00
C ASP A 51 9.63 11.98 -19.76
N PHE A 52 8.95 11.19 -18.95
CA PHE A 52 7.58 11.46 -18.53
C PHE A 52 7.51 12.46 -17.36
N LYS A 53 6.45 13.27 -17.34
CA LYS A 53 6.11 14.15 -16.21
C LYS A 53 5.92 13.34 -14.92
N LEU A 54 6.24 13.95 -13.77
CA LEU A 54 6.07 13.29 -12.46
C LEU A 54 4.63 12.85 -12.18
N CYS A 55 3.62 13.58 -12.67
CA CYS A 55 2.22 13.18 -12.53
C CYS A 55 1.89 11.87 -13.28
N THR A 56 2.52 11.64 -14.43
CA THR A 56 2.42 10.38 -15.18
C THR A 56 3.06 9.24 -14.39
N TRP A 57 4.26 9.48 -13.83
CA TRP A 57 4.91 8.52 -12.94
C TRP A 57 4.01 8.15 -11.75
N GLU A 58 3.46 9.13 -11.04
CA GLU A 58 2.57 8.88 -9.91
C GLU A 58 1.36 8.04 -10.31
N THR A 59 0.71 8.38 -11.43
CA THR A 59 -0.46 7.68 -11.95
C THR A 59 -0.10 6.25 -12.35
N LYS A 60 0.98 6.04 -13.09
CA LYS A 60 1.42 4.71 -13.55
C LYS A 60 1.88 3.82 -12.41
N LEU A 61 2.62 4.35 -11.44
CA LEU A 61 2.96 3.60 -10.23
C LEU A 61 1.69 3.17 -9.48
N ARG A 62 0.73 4.07 -9.30
CA ARG A 62 -0.48 3.83 -8.49
C ARG A 62 -1.48 2.90 -9.14
N ASP A 63 -1.77 3.12 -10.43
CA ASP A 63 -2.91 2.52 -11.13
C ASP A 63 -2.48 1.34 -12.00
N LYS A 64 -1.28 1.39 -12.60
CA LYS A 64 -0.76 0.30 -13.42
C LYS A 64 0.07 -0.71 -12.61
N LEU A 65 1.02 -0.23 -11.80
CA LEU A 65 1.89 -1.13 -11.02
C LEU A 65 1.36 -1.44 -9.60
N GLY A 66 0.29 -0.76 -9.17
CA GLY A 66 -0.29 -0.92 -7.83
C GLY A 66 0.66 -0.53 -6.68
N LEU A 67 1.72 0.23 -6.97
CA LEU A 67 2.75 0.63 -6.02
C LEU A 67 2.35 1.92 -5.29
N ARG A 68 2.48 1.90 -3.96
CA ARG A 68 1.95 2.90 -3.04
C ARG A 68 2.68 2.84 -1.71
N LYS A 69 3.21 3.98 -1.29
CA LYS A 69 3.87 4.09 0.02
C LYS A 69 2.89 4.10 1.21
N LYS A 70 1.60 4.37 0.96
CA LYS A 70 0.55 4.48 1.99
C LYS A 70 -0.77 3.88 1.48
N LEU A 71 -1.57 3.35 2.39
CA LEU A 71 -2.97 2.98 2.13
C LEU A 71 -3.83 4.22 1.88
N ARG A 72 -4.92 4.08 1.09
CA ARG A 72 -5.90 5.16 0.92
C ARG A 72 -6.67 5.37 2.20
N LYS A 73 -7.21 6.58 2.38
CA LYS A 73 -8.11 6.90 3.50
C LYS A 73 -9.28 5.91 3.60
N THR A 74 -9.84 5.51 2.46
CA THR A 74 -10.95 4.56 2.33
C THR A 74 -10.58 3.12 2.67
N ASP A 75 -9.29 2.76 2.62
CA ASP A 75 -8.84 1.39 2.88
C ASP A 75 -8.81 1.10 4.39
N TRP A 76 -8.55 2.13 5.22
CA TRP A 76 -8.40 2.00 6.67
C TRP A 76 -9.66 1.48 7.39
N PRO A 77 -10.90 1.94 7.08
CA PRO A 77 -12.11 1.36 7.63
C PRO A 77 -12.28 -0.14 7.33
N ILE A 78 -11.84 -0.62 6.16
CA ILE A 78 -11.90 -2.04 5.79
C ILE A 78 -10.91 -2.85 6.62
N VAL A 79 -9.67 -2.36 6.75
CA VAL A 79 -8.63 -2.97 7.59
C VAL A 79 -9.12 -3.09 9.04
N TRP A 80 -9.71 -2.03 9.59
CA TRP A 80 -10.28 -2.03 10.93
C TRP A 80 -11.35 -3.09 11.11
N ARG A 81 -12.34 -3.15 10.20
CA ARG A 81 -13.42 -4.16 10.26
C ARG A 81 -12.84 -5.57 10.30
N HIS A 82 -11.83 -5.85 9.48
CA HIS A 82 -11.17 -7.16 9.46
C HIS A 82 -10.42 -7.46 10.77
N CYS A 83 -9.69 -6.48 11.31
CA CYS A 83 -8.97 -6.62 12.58
C CYS A 83 -9.93 -6.92 13.73
N ILE A 84 -11.07 -6.23 13.84
CA ILE A 84 -12.08 -6.47 14.88
C ILE A 84 -12.73 -7.83 14.75
N GLN A 85 -13.18 -8.20 13.55
CA GLN A 85 -13.82 -9.50 13.32
C GLN A 85 -12.89 -10.67 13.69
N ARG A 86 -11.59 -10.53 13.43
CA ARG A 86 -10.59 -11.53 13.82
C ARG A 86 -10.28 -11.48 15.32
N GLY A 87 -10.21 -10.30 15.91
CA GLY A 87 -10.04 -10.12 17.35
C GLY A 87 -11.13 -10.82 18.15
N HIS A 88 -12.40 -10.70 17.72
CA HIS A 88 -13.53 -11.44 18.33
C HIS A 88 -13.38 -12.97 18.26
N ARG A 89 -12.58 -13.48 17.33
CA ARG A 89 -12.27 -14.91 17.20
C ARG A 89 -10.96 -15.30 17.90
N GLY A 90 -10.40 -14.41 18.72
CA GLY A 90 -9.12 -14.61 19.40
C GLY A 90 -7.89 -14.57 18.48
N LYS A 91 -8.00 -14.03 17.26
CA LYS A 91 -6.91 -14.03 16.27
C LYS A 91 -6.28 -12.64 16.12
N THR A 92 -4.98 -12.54 16.37
CA THR A 92 -4.20 -11.31 16.13
C THR A 92 -3.92 -11.10 14.66
N SER A 93 -4.18 -9.91 14.13
CA SER A 93 -3.96 -9.56 12.71
C SER A 93 -2.73 -8.66 12.54
N ALA A 94 -1.86 -9.02 11.59
CA ALA A 94 -0.79 -8.15 11.11
C ALA A 94 -1.22 -7.51 9.78
N VAL A 95 -0.96 -6.20 9.63
CA VAL A 95 -1.27 -5.45 8.41
C VAL A 95 -0.01 -5.36 7.57
N TYR A 96 -0.10 -5.76 6.30
CA TYR A 96 1.00 -5.65 5.35
C TYR A 96 0.61 -4.71 4.21
N LEU A 97 1.54 -3.85 3.80
CA LEU A 97 1.42 -3.01 2.61
C LEU A 97 2.57 -3.36 1.66
N GLN A 98 2.24 -3.91 0.49
CA GLN A 98 3.23 -4.39 -0.49
C GLN A 98 4.28 -5.34 0.12
N GLY A 99 3.80 -6.29 0.93
CA GLY A 99 4.65 -7.28 1.60
C GLY A 99 5.44 -6.74 2.79
N VAL A 100 5.42 -5.43 3.05
CA VAL A 100 6.10 -4.83 4.21
C VAL A 100 5.13 -4.75 5.39
N PRO A 101 5.51 -5.26 6.58
CA PRO A 101 4.67 -5.15 7.77
C PRO A 101 4.51 -3.67 8.14
N VAL A 102 3.27 -3.25 8.35
CA VAL A 102 2.95 -1.94 8.93
C VAL A 102 2.98 -2.10 10.45
N PRO A 103 3.80 -1.32 11.17
CA PRO A 103 3.82 -1.37 12.64
C PRO A 103 2.41 -1.20 13.22
N SER A 104 2.03 -2.05 14.17
CA SER A 104 0.69 -2.08 14.76
C SER A 104 0.28 -0.71 15.30
N GLN A 105 1.16 -0.05 16.06
CA GLN A 105 0.93 1.29 16.60
C GLN A 105 0.61 2.31 15.51
N ARG A 106 1.31 2.24 14.37
CA ARG A 106 1.09 3.12 13.22
C ARG A 106 -0.23 2.81 12.52
N ALA A 107 -0.55 1.54 12.33
CA ALA A 107 -1.81 1.11 11.74
C ALA A 107 -3.01 1.60 12.59
N TRP A 108 -2.92 1.43 13.91
CA TRP A 108 -3.93 1.90 14.86
C TRP A 108 -4.08 3.42 14.88
N ALA A 109 -2.97 4.16 14.79
CA ALA A 109 -3.01 5.62 14.67
C ALA A 109 -3.74 6.07 13.39
N GLU A 110 -3.49 5.43 12.25
CA GLU A 110 -4.18 5.76 10.99
C GLU A 110 -5.67 5.36 11.01
N ILE A 111 -6.03 4.20 11.56
CA ILE A 111 -7.42 3.78 11.74
C ILE A 111 -8.22 4.83 12.51
N ARG A 112 -7.68 5.33 13.62
CA ARG A 112 -8.31 6.38 14.42
C ARG A 112 -8.40 7.71 13.67
N ARG A 113 -7.32 8.10 12.98
CA ARG A 113 -7.25 9.37 12.24
C ARG A 113 -8.26 9.44 11.09
N GLN A 114 -8.50 8.34 10.37
CA GLN A 114 -9.41 8.35 9.22
C GLN A 114 -10.90 8.26 9.60
N GLY A 115 -11.22 8.39 10.89
CA GLY A 115 -12.62 8.46 11.31
C GLY A 115 -13.37 7.19 10.93
N ALA A 116 -12.77 6.01 11.15
CA ALA A 116 -13.55 4.83 11.49
C ALA A 116 -14.35 5.20 12.76
N ARG A 117 -15.45 5.93 12.55
CA ARG A 117 -16.38 6.35 13.57
C ARG A 117 -16.71 5.06 14.31
N MET A 118 -16.45 5.09 15.60
CA MET A 118 -17.17 4.30 16.58
C MET A 118 -18.66 4.57 16.31
N GLY A 119 -19.23 3.78 15.41
CA GLY A 119 -20.59 3.93 14.94
C GLY A 119 -21.51 3.36 16.00
N GLY A 120 -21.87 4.20 16.97
CA GLY A 120 -23.17 4.20 17.60
C GLY A 120 -23.37 3.40 18.89
N LYS A 121 -23.63 4.16 19.96
CA LYS A 121 -24.42 3.85 21.17
C LYS A 121 -23.82 2.89 22.22
N ASP A 122 -23.75 3.44 23.43
CA ASP A 122 -23.65 2.80 24.76
C ASP A 122 -23.16 1.34 24.82
N VAL A 123 -21.94 1.15 25.31
CA VAL A 123 -21.74 0.31 26.50
C VAL A 123 -20.68 1.00 27.37
N ARG A 124 -21.13 1.59 28.49
CA ARG A 124 -20.26 1.76 29.64
C ARG A 124 -19.74 0.38 30.02
N SER A 125 -18.43 0.14 29.89
CA SER A 125 -17.63 -0.63 30.84
C SER A 125 -16.23 -0.85 30.28
N THR A 126 -15.26 -0.24 30.95
CA THR A 126 -13.98 -0.83 31.37
C THR A 126 -13.47 -2.01 30.53
N THR A 127 -12.45 -1.77 29.71
CA THR A 127 -11.38 -2.77 29.56
C THR A 127 -10.05 -2.06 29.33
N SER A 128 -9.32 -1.89 30.42
CA SER A 128 -7.87 -1.68 30.42
C SER A 128 -7.24 -2.91 29.75
N PHE A 129 -6.42 -2.70 28.72
CA PHE A 129 -5.51 -3.73 28.24
C PHE A 129 -4.08 -3.30 28.58
N LEU A 130 -3.48 -4.06 29.49
CA LEU A 130 -2.04 -4.25 29.62
C LEU A 130 -1.54 -5.12 28.47
#